data_AF-A0A1S1M086-F1
#
_entry.id   AF-A0A1S1M086-F1
#
_cell.length_a   1.000
_cell.length_b   1.000
_cell.length_c   1.000
_cell.angle_alpha   90.00
_cell.angle_beta   90.00
_cell.angle_gamma   90.00
#
_symmetry.space_group_name_H-M   'P 1'
#
loop_
_entity.id
_entity.type
_entity.pdbx_description
1 polymer ?
#
loop_
_entity_poly.entity_id
_entity_poly.type
_entity_poly.pdbx_seq_one_letter_code
_entity_poly.pdbx_strand_id
1 'polypeptide(L)' 'MNAPIAVLTELRQHCFRTGVEAATAQLRAATFLEKDQAAKKAEYEKAGELLPAGFPLTVSEVDDYGTCYMVRNHGYL' A
#
# COMPACT_ATOMS: atom_id res chain seq x y z
N MET A 1 5.62 -3.26 15.56
CA MET A 1 4.15 -3.19 15.34
C MET A 1 3.52 -1.80 15.10
N ASN A 2 4.14 -0.66 15.45
CA ASN A 2 3.48 0.67 15.42
C ASN A 2 4.12 1.70 14.47
N ALA A 3 4.58 1.28 13.28
CA ALA A 3 4.98 2.29 12.30
C ALA A 3 3.75 3.13 11.89
N PRO A 4 3.91 4.47 11.73
CA PRO A 4 2.85 5.33 11.21
C PRO A 4 2.32 4.82 9.86
N ILE A 5 1.02 4.99 9.60
CA ILE A 5 0.43 4.48 8.35
C ILE A 5 1.11 5.09 7.10
N ALA A 6 1.49 6.37 7.18
CA ALA A 6 2.24 7.05 6.13
C ALA A 6 3.52 6.29 5.76
N VAL A 7 4.25 5.80 6.77
CA VAL A 7 5.47 5.00 6.59
C VAL A 7 5.14 3.66 5.95
N LEU A 8 4.11 2.97 6.45
CA LEU A 8 3.69 1.64 5.96
C LEU A 8 3.19 1.63 4.51
N THR A 9 2.86 2.80 3.95
CA THR A 9 2.35 2.98 2.59
C THR A 9 3.37 3.60 1.63
N GLU A 10 4.61 3.86 2.09
CA GLU A 10 5.68 4.36 1.22
C GLU A 10 6.07 3.32 0.16
N LEU A 11 6.40 3.80 -1.05
CA LEU A 11 6.85 3.01 -2.21
C LEU A 11 8.22 2.35 -1.97
N ARG A 12 8.23 1.29 -1.18
CA ARG A 12 9.41 0.48 -0.86
C ARG A 12 9.01 -0.88 -0.29
N GLN A 13 10.02 -1.69 -0.02
CA GLN A 13 9.87 -2.87 0.82
C GLN A 13 9.83 -2.48 2.30
N HIS A 14 8.91 -3.09 3.03
CA HIS A 14 8.73 -2.95 4.47
C HIS A 14 9.00 -4.28 5.13
N CYS A 15 10.07 -4.35 5.92
CA CYS A 15 10.50 -5.56 6.61
C CYS A 15 10.31 -5.42 8.12
N PHE A 16 9.88 -6.51 8.74
CA PHE A 16 9.58 -6.58 10.16
C PHE A 16 10.34 -7.72 10.82
N ARG A 17 10.33 -7.76 12.16
CA ARG A 17 11.08 -8.77 12.89
C ARG A 17 10.41 -10.14 12.83
N THR A 18 9.09 -10.19 12.62
CA THR A 18 8.31 -11.42 12.56
C THR A 18 7.24 -11.35 11.48
N GLY A 19 6.76 -12.50 11.02
CA GLY A 19 5.67 -12.56 10.04
C GLY A 19 4.33 -12.07 10.53
N VAL A 20 4.05 -12.23 11.82
CA VAL A 20 2.84 -11.65 12.42
C VAL A 20 2.89 -10.13 12.34
N GLU A 21 4.05 -9.52 12.59
CA GLU A 21 4.23 -8.08 12.42
C GLU A 21 4.07 -7.65 10.96
N ALA A 22 4.67 -8.39 10.04
CA ALA A 22 4.60 -8.11 8.61
C ALA A 22 3.17 -8.21 8.09
N ALA A 23 2.45 -9.28 8.41
CA ALA A 23 1.06 -9.48 7.99
C ALA A 23 0.13 -8.43 8.60
N THR A 24 0.33 -8.07 9.88
CA THR A 24 -0.46 -7.02 10.52
C THR A 24 -0.21 -5.66 9.87
N ALA A 25 1.05 -5.33 9.58
CA ALA A 25 1.40 -4.08 8.92
C ALA A 25 0.90 -4.03 7.47
N GLN A 26 1.02 -5.14 6.73
CA GLN A 26 0.52 -5.32 5.37
C GLN A 26 -1.00 -5.09 5.32
N LEU A 27 -1.78 -5.73 6.21
CA LEU A 27 -3.23 -5.56 6.28
C LEU A 27 -3.62 -4.10 6.54
N ARG A 28 -2.92 -3.44 7.47
CA ARG A 28 -3.14 -2.01 7.75
C ARG A 28 -2.85 -1.13 6.53
N ALA A 29 -1.73 -1.36 5.85
CA ALA A 29 -1.36 -0.63 4.65
C ALA A 29 -2.38 -0.84 3.52
N ALA A 30 -2.78 -2.10 3.28
CA ALA A 30 -3.76 -2.45 2.25
C ALA A 30 -5.12 -1.79 2.52
N THR A 31 -5.65 -1.93 3.73
CA THR A 31 -6.94 -1.31 4.10
C THR A 31 -6.93 0.21 3.99
N PHE A 32 -5.82 0.86 4.36
CA PHE A 32 -5.70 2.31 4.22
C PHE A 32 -5.65 2.72 2.75
N LEU A 33 -4.82 2.05 1.94
CA LEU A 33 -4.67 2.36 0.53
C LEU A 33 -5.97 2.13 -0.23
N GLU A 34 -6.73 1.06 0.02
CA GLU A 34 -8.04 0.85 -0.60
C GLU A 34 -8.98 2.05 -0.36
N LYS A 35 -9.03 2.57 0.88
CA LYS A 35 -9.87 3.72 1.23
C LYS A 35 -9.38 5.03 0.64
N ASP A 36 -8.08 5.32 0.77
CA ASP A 36 -7.45 6.54 0.23
C ASP A 36 -7.58 6.60 -1.29
N GLN A 37 -7.40 5.47 -1.96
CA GLN A 37 -7.50 5.36 -3.41
C GLN A 37 -8.95 5.47 -3.88
N ALA A 38 -9.91 4.87 -3.19
CA ALA A 38 -11.33 5.05 -3.55
C ALA A 38 -11.75 6.53 -3.42
N ALA A 39 -11.31 7.22 -2.37
CA ALA A 39 -11.58 8.64 -2.19
C ALA A 39 -10.94 9.49 -3.29
N LYS A 40 -9.64 9.30 -3.57
CA LYS A 40 -8.94 9.98 -4.67
C LYS A 40 -9.61 9.72 -6.01
N LYS A 41 -9.93 8.46 -6.32
CA LYS A 41 -10.59 8.12 -7.58
C LYS A 41 -11.90 8.90 -7.76
N ALA A 42 -12.73 8.97 -6.71
CA ALA A 42 -13.98 9.73 -6.75
C ALA A 42 -13.76 11.25 -6.91
N GLU A 43 -12.70 11.80 -6.31
CA GLU A 43 -12.34 13.22 -6.48
C GLU A 43 -11.93 13.56 -7.91
N TYR A 44 -11.05 12.75 -8.52
CA TYR A 44 -10.60 12.95 -9.90
C TYR A 44 -11.73 12.72 -10.91
N GLU A 45 -12.57 11.70 -10.70
CA GLU A 45 -13.76 11.45 -11.53
C GLU A 45 -14.74 12.63 -11.46
N LYS A 46 -14.95 13.21 -10.27
CA LYS A 46 -15.81 14.39 -10.09
C LYS A 46 -15.21 15.64 -10.73
N ALA A 47 -13.88 15.79 -10.70
CA ALA A 47 -13.18 16.89 -11.34
C ALA A 47 -13.08 16.75 -12.87
N GLY A 48 -13.35 15.56 -13.41
CA GLY A 48 -13.14 15.25 -14.83
C GLY A 48 -11.65 15.16 -15.20
N GLU A 49 -10.78 14.92 -14.22
CA GLU A 49 -9.33 14.85 -14.40
C GLU A 49 -8.85 13.40 -14.52
N LEU A 50 -7.72 13.21 -15.20
CA LEU A 50 -7.07 11.90 -15.29
C LEU A 50 -6.38 11.56 -13.98
N LEU A 51 -6.43 10.28 -13.61
CA LEU A 51 -5.69 9.78 -12.45
C LEU A 51 -4.17 9.98 -12.62
N PRO A 52 -3.45 10.26 -11.53
CA PRO A 52 -2.01 10.46 -11.59
C PRO A 52 -1.28 9.17 -12.00
N ALA A 53 -0.16 9.32 -12.72
CA ALA A 53 0.67 8.20 -13.13
C ALA A 53 1.18 7.41 -11.90
N GLY A 54 1.13 6.09 -11.97
CA GLY A 54 1.51 5.20 -10.86
C GLY A 54 0.38 4.86 -9.89
N PHE A 55 -0.83 5.41 -10.08
CA PHE A 55 -2.03 5.00 -9.37
C PHE A 55 -2.70 3.77 -10.01
N PRO A 56 -3.31 2.86 -9.23
CA PRO A 56 -3.30 2.78 -7.77
C PRO A 56 -1.96 2.26 -7.20
N LEU A 57 -1.71 2.50 -5.92
CA LEU A 57 -0.68 1.76 -5.19
C LEU A 57 -1.21 0.37 -4.82
N THR A 58 -0.33 -0.62 -4.77
CA THR A 58 -0.66 -1.99 -4.37
C THR A 58 0.28 -2.44 -3.27
N VAL A 59 -0.24 -3.30 -2.39
CA VAL A 59 0.53 -3.97 -1.34
C VAL A 59 0.67 -5.42 -1.74
N SER A 60 1.90 -5.93 -1.85
CA SER A 60 2.15 -7.35 -2.12
C SER A 60 1.75 -8.21 -0.93
N GLU A 61 1.63 -9.51 -1.17
CA GLU A 61 1.66 -10.50 -0.10
C GLU A 61 3.00 -10.44 0.66
N VAL A 62 2.98 -10.87 1.93
CA VAL A 62 4.21 -11.07 2.68
C VAL A 62 4.97 -12.23 2.04
N ASP A 63 6.27 -12.06 1.82
CA ASP A 63 7.13 -13.06 1.20
C ASP A 63 7.14 -14.43 1.90
N ASP A 64 7.61 -15.48 1.22
CA ASP A 64 7.60 -16.87 1.75
C ASP A 64 8.50 -17.05 2.99
N TYR A 65 9.52 -16.21 3.15
CA TYR A 65 10.33 -16.12 4.38
C TYR A 65 9.60 -15.35 5.50
N GLY A 66 8.46 -14.75 5.18
CA GLY A 66 7.41 -14.38 6.10
C GLY A 66 7.73 -13.14 6.89
N THR A 67 8.42 -12.12 6.37
CA THR A 67 8.73 -10.91 7.18
C THR A 67 8.67 -9.59 6.45
N CYS A 68 8.55 -9.59 5.12
CA CYS A 68 8.50 -8.35 4.36
C CYS A 68 7.32 -8.33 3.40
N TYR A 69 6.77 -7.14 3.17
CA TYR A 69 5.85 -6.88 2.05
C TYR A 69 6.33 -5.65 1.28
N MET A 70 5.82 -5.45 0.07
CA MET A 70 6.21 -4.33 -0.80
C MET A 70 5.00 -3.47 -1.15
N VAL A 71 5.19 -2.15 -1.15
CA VAL A 71 4.23 -1.22 -1.74
C VAL A 71 4.79 -0.74 -3.08
N ARG A 72 4.01 -0.88 -4.14
CA ARG A 72 4.41 -0.51 -5.51
C ARG A 72 3.26 0.10 -6.29
N ASN A 73 3.58 0.87 -7.32
CA ASN A 73 2.61 1.35 -8.29
C ASN A 73 2.03 0.17 -9.08
N HIS A 74 0.72 0.18 -9.33
CA HIS A 74 0.02 -0.77 -10.20
C HIS A 74 0.40 -0.47 -11.67
N GLY A 75 1.60 -0.86 -12.06
CA GLY A 75 2.13 -0.59 -13.41
C GLY A 75 3.62 -0.87 -13.62
N TYR A 76 4.37 -1.17 -12.57
CA TYR A 76 5.76 -1.63 -12.70
C TYR A 76 5.85 -3.10 -12.30
N LEU A 77 5.93 -3.96 -13.33
CA LEU A 77 6.51 -5.30 -13.27
C LEU A 77 8.03 -5.19 -13.35
#